data_AF-A0A946XVG4-F1
#
_entry.id   AF-A0A946XVG4-F1
#
_cell.length_a   1.000
_cell.length_b   1.000
_cell.length_c   1.000
_cell.angle_alpha   90.00
_cell.angle_beta   90.00
_cell.angle_gamma   90.00
#
_symmetry.space_group_name_H-M   'P 1'
#
loop_
_entity.id
_entity.type
_entity.pdbx_description
1 polymer ?
#
loop_
_entity_poly.entity_id
_entity_poly.type
_entity_poly.pdbx_seq_one_letter_code
_entity_poly.pdbx_strand_id
1 'polypeptide(L)'
;AWAKLQGYAEKAMQLPNQSLLRVALGLAVLVLSALFIMKGWGFILFLLVVVALFLGILLVLAIGGADMPVVIALLNSYSGLAAAATGFVLMNNGLIISGSLVGASGIILSQIMCKAMNRSLGTVLFGGAMVSEEQMASIPGKEFYEGKVKSCGAEEVAMLMENAQKVVIAPGYGLAVAQAQHVTQELADLLEKRGIDVKFAIHPVAGRMPGHMNVLLAEAEVPYDKLIEMDNINPEFSQTDVTIVLGANDVVNPAARDDASSPIYGMPILDVDKSRTVIVIKRSLSPGFAGIPNQLFINDNSLMLFGDAKAVLQDLVRAVIEL
;
A
#
# COMPACT_ATOMS: atom_id res chain seq x y z
N ALA A 1 3.97 1.34 -15.48
CA ALA A 1 3.17 1.20 -14.25
C ALA A 1 2.18 0.04 -14.42
N TRP A 2 1.25 0.13 -15.39
CA TRP A 2 0.26 -0.92 -15.68
C TRP A 2 0.85 -2.34 -15.77
N ALA A 3 1.87 -2.56 -16.61
CA ALA A 3 2.48 -3.89 -16.79
C ALA A 3 3.09 -4.47 -15.49
N LYS A 4 3.57 -3.63 -14.57
CA LYS A 4 4.11 -4.07 -13.28
C LYS A 4 3.01 -4.49 -12.31
N LEU A 5 1.87 -3.79 -12.30
CA LEU A 5 0.73 -4.15 -11.47
C LEU A 5 0.02 -5.43 -11.95
N GLN A 6 0.03 -5.67 -13.27
CA GLN A 6 -0.53 -6.88 -13.87
C GLN A 6 0.38 -8.12 -13.75
N GLY A 7 1.58 -7.98 -13.16
CA GLY A 7 2.52 -9.10 -13.03
C GLY A 7 3.31 -9.46 -14.31
N TYR A 8 3.16 -8.69 -15.40
CA TYR A 8 3.97 -8.90 -16.61
C TYR A 8 5.44 -8.45 -16.43
N ALA A 9 5.74 -7.65 -15.40
CA ALA A 9 7.09 -7.21 -15.07
C ALA A 9 7.27 -7.12 -13.54
N GLU A 10 7.96 -8.08 -12.93
CA GLU A 10 7.86 -8.32 -11.48
C GLU A 10 8.96 -7.69 -10.61
N LYS A 11 10.03 -7.12 -11.17
CA LYS A 11 11.14 -6.56 -10.38
C LYS A 11 11.55 -5.17 -10.82
N ALA A 12 12.07 -4.38 -9.87
CA ALA A 12 12.83 -3.18 -10.19
C ALA A 12 14.01 -3.59 -11.06
N MET A 13 13.94 -3.29 -12.35
CA MET A 13 14.99 -3.64 -13.29
C MET A 13 15.94 -2.45 -13.36
N GLN A 14 17.11 -2.61 -12.75
CA GLN A 14 18.19 -1.65 -12.85
C GLN A 14 19.02 -1.98 -14.08
N LEU A 15 19.14 -1.01 -14.99
CA LEU A 15 20.06 -1.10 -16.12
C LEU A 15 21.43 -0.58 -15.67
N PRO A 16 22.55 -1.11 -16.20
CA PRO A 16 23.86 -0.51 -15.95
C PRO A 16 23.87 0.96 -16.40
N ASN A 17 24.38 1.86 -15.56
CA ASN A 17 24.44 3.31 -15.78
C ASN A 17 23.08 4.01 -16.00
N GLN A 18 21.99 3.48 -15.44
CA GLN A 18 20.64 4.02 -15.63
C GLN A 18 20.49 5.48 -15.17
N SER A 19 21.19 5.90 -14.11
CA SER A 19 21.17 7.29 -13.63
C SER A 19 21.72 8.26 -14.68
N LEU A 20 22.87 7.92 -15.27
CA LEU A 20 23.51 8.70 -16.32
C LEU A 20 22.63 8.75 -17.58
N LEU A 21 21.99 7.62 -17.95
CA LEU A 21 21.07 7.58 -19.08
C LEU A 21 19.83 8.45 -18.87
N ARG A 22 19.25 8.48 -17.65
CA ARG A 22 18.12 9.39 -17.33
C ARG A 22 18.51 10.85 -17.46
N VAL A 23 19.67 11.23 -16.94
CA VAL A 23 20.16 12.61 -17.03
C VAL A 23 20.44 12.98 -18.48
N ALA A 24 21.08 12.10 -19.25
CA ALA A 24 21.34 12.31 -20.67
C ALA A 24 20.05 12.49 -21.47
N LEU A 25 19.05 11.64 -21.26
CA LEU A 25 17.74 11.76 -21.92
C LEU A 25 17.00 13.03 -21.47
N GLY A 26 17.07 13.41 -20.19
CA GLY A 26 16.50 14.65 -19.69
C GLY A 26 17.12 15.90 -20.32
N LEU A 27 18.45 15.93 -20.45
CA LEU A 27 19.16 16.99 -21.17
C LEU A 27 18.82 16.99 -22.66
N ALA A 28 18.67 15.82 -23.29
CA ALA A 28 18.25 15.72 -24.67
C ALA A 28 16.86 16.32 -24.89
N VAL A 29 15.90 16.10 -23.97
CA VAL A 29 14.58 16.74 -24.03
C VAL A 29 14.69 18.28 -23.99
N LEU A 30 15.52 18.84 -23.11
CA LEU A 30 15.73 20.29 -23.02
C LEU A 30 16.36 20.86 -24.29
N VAL A 31 17.40 20.21 -24.81
CA VAL A 31 18.09 20.64 -26.04
C VAL A 31 17.16 20.56 -27.24
N LEU A 32 16.42 19.46 -27.41
CA LEU A 32 15.47 19.31 -28.51
C LEU A 32 14.31 20.31 -28.42
N SER A 33 13.84 20.63 -27.20
CA SER A 33 12.83 21.67 -26.99
C SER A 33 13.34 23.04 -27.42
N ALA A 34 14.56 23.41 -27.05
CA ALA A 34 15.18 24.67 -27.46
C ALA A 34 15.39 24.74 -28.98
N LEU A 35 15.89 23.66 -29.59
CA LEU A 35 16.06 23.55 -31.04
C LEU A 35 14.73 23.65 -31.79
N PHE A 36 13.67 23.03 -31.26
CA PHE A 36 12.33 23.13 -31.82
C PHE A 36 11.83 24.57 -31.83
N ILE A 37 12.00 25.31 -30.72
CA ILE A 37 11.63 26.73 -30.64
C ILE A 37 12.41 27.58 -31.66
N MET A 38 13.70 27.29 -31.86
CA MET A 38 14.55 28.07 -32.78
C MET A 38 14.33 27.75 -34.26
N LYS A 39 14.08 26.49 -34.61
CA LYS A 39 14.07 26.01 -36.01
C LYS A 39 12.67 25.68 -36.53
N GLY A 40 11.73 25.34 -35.65
CA GLY A 40 10.34 25.02 -36.00
C GLY A 40 10.15 23.75 -36.84
N TRP A 41 11.17 22.89 -36.97
CA TRP A 41 11.09 21.70 -37.81
C TRP A 41 10.27 20.60 -37.14
N GLY A 42 9.22 20.11 -37.84
CA GLY A 42 8.34 19.05 -37.34
C GLY A 42 9.07 17.74 -36.99
N PHE A 43 10.19 17.44 -37.65
CA PHE A 43 11.02 16.28 -37.32
C PHE A 43 11.58 16.33 -35.89
N ILE A 44 11.92 17.52 -35.39
CA ILE A 44 12.45 17.69 -34.02
C ILE A 44 11.36 17.34 -32.99
N LEU A 45 10.10 17.70 -33.28
CA LEU A 45 8.96 17.36 -32.43
C LEU A 45 8.73 15.85 -32.36
N PHE A 46 8.83 15.15 -33.49
CA PHE A 46 8.77 13.68 -33.51
C PHE A 46 9.88 13.06 -32.65
N LEU A 47 11.12 13.55 -32.80
CA LEU A 47 12.26 13.06 -32.04
C LEU A 47 12.11 13.32 -30.53
N LEU A 48 11.57 14.49 -30.16
CA LEU A 48 11.25 14.84 -28.78
C LEU A 48 10.24 13.87 -28.17
N VAL A 49 9.18 13.50 -28.90
CA VAL A 49 8.19 12.50 -28.44
C VAL A 49 8.85 11.16 -28.19
N VAL A 50 9.69 10.68 -29.11
CA VAL A 50 10.40 9.40 -28.96
C VAL A 50 11.29 9.42 -27.72
N VAL A 51 12.09 10.47 -27.52
CA VAL A 51 12.97 10.61 -26.35
C VAL A 51 12.16 10.67 -25.05
N ALA A 52 11.04 11.41 -25.03
CA ALA A 52 10.17 11.51 -23.86
C ALA A 52 9.53 10.15 -23.50
N LEU A 53 9.12 9.35 -24.49
CA LEU A 53 8.60 8.00 -24.26
C LEU A 53 9.66 7.08 -23.64
N PHE A 54 10.88 7.08 -24.17
CA PHE A 54 11.99 6.31 -23.61
C PHE A 54 12.34 6.76 -22.20
N LEU A 55 12.38 8.06 -21.94
CA LEU A 55 12.61 8.61 -20.61
C LEU A 55 11.51 8.16 -19.63
N GLY A 56 10.25 8.21 -20.03
CA GLY A 56 9.12 7.75 -19.21
C GLY A 56 9.22 6.27 -18.84
N ILE A 57 9.57 5.40 -19.81
CA ILE A 57 9.82 3.98 -19.56
C ILE A 57 10.98 3.82 -18.56
N LEU A 58 12.09 4.51 -18.78
CA LEU A 58 13.29 4.40 -17.96
C LEU A 58 13.09 4.85 -16.51
N LEU A 59 12.27 5.89 -16.30
CA LEU A 59 11.92 6.39 -14.97
C LEU A 59 11.07 5.37 -14.20
N VAL A 60 10.09 4.74 -14.85
CA VAL A 60 9.19 3.78 -14.18
C VAL A 60 9.83 2.39 -14.00
N LEU A 61 10.77 2.00 -14.86
CA LEU A 61 11.42 0.68 -14.81
C LEU A 61 12.22 0.43 -13.52
N ALA A 62 12.90 1.44 -12.97
CA ALA A 62 13.67 1.27 -11.74
C ALA A 62 12.87 1.30 -10.46
N ILE A 63 11.62 1.75 -10.52
CA ILE A 63 10.81 1.89 -9.31
C ILE A 63 10.28 0.50 -8.93
N GLY A 64 10.40 0.14 -7.66
CA GLY A 64 9.91 -1.14 -7.14
C GLY A 64 8.38 -1.24 -7.20
N GLY A 65 7.87 -2.47 -7.19
CA GLY A 65 6.42 -2.71 -7.13
C GLY A 65 5.76 -2.02 -5.94
N ALA A 66 6.47 -1.92 -4.81
CA ALA A 66 6.00 -1.32 -3.56
C ALA A 66 5.65 0.15 -3.68
N ASP A 67 6.42 0.89 -4.47
CA ASP A 67 6.26 2.32 -4.62
C ASP A 67 5.40 2.69 -5.85
N MET A 68 4.92 1.69 -6.60
CA MET A 68 4.06 1.92 -7.77
C MET A 68 2.85 2.82 -7.50
N PRO A 69 2.16 2.72 -6.34
CA PRO A 69 1.01 3.57 -6.07
C PRO A 69 1.39 5.07 -6.05
N VAL A 70 2.57 5.42 -5.50
CA VAL A 70 3.10 6.79 -5.50
C VAL A 70 3.39 7.26 -6.93
N VAL A 71 3.95 6.39 -7.76
CA VAL A 71 4.24 6.69 -9.17
C VAL A 71 2.97 6.95 -9.95
N ILE A 72 1.89 6.20 -9.69
CA ILE A 72 0.60 6.41 -10.34
C ILE A 72 0.04 7.79 -9.99
N ALA A 73 0.04 8.16 -8.70
CA ALA A 73 -0.40 9.49 -8.27
C ALA A 73 0.44 10.61 -8.91
N LEU A 74 1.75 10.41 -9.06
CA LEU A 74 2.64 11.39 -9.67
C LEU A 74 2.41 11.50 -11.20
N LEU A 75 2.27 10.38 -11.89
CA LEU A 75 1.94 10.38 -13.33
C LEU A 75 0.56 11.00 -13.59
N ASN A 76 -0.38 10.84 -12.67
CA ASN A 76 -1.68 11.53 -12.72
C ASN A 76 -1.55 13.05 -12.51
N SER A 77 -0.59 13.51 -11.72
CA SER A 77 -0.26 14.94 -11.68
C SER A 77 0.30 15.43 -13.01
N TYR A 78 1.20 14.66 -13.64
CA TYR A 78 1.82 15.04 -14.91
C TYR A 78 0.81 15.12 -16.05
N SER A 79 -0.20 14.23 -16.08
CA SER A 79 -1.30 14.36 -17.05
C SER A 79 -2.12 15.63 -16.84
N GLY A 80 -2.37 16.02 -15.59
CA GLY A 80 -3.02 17.30 -15.24
C GLY A 80 -2.20 18.52 -15.70
N LEU A 81 -0.91 18.56 -15.38
CA LEU A 81 0.00 19.63 -15.80
C LEU A 81 0.10 19.73 -17.34
N ALA A 82 0.16 18.58 -18.04
CA ALA A 82 0.16 18.55 -19.50
C ALA A 82 -1.17 19.07 -20.10
N ALA A 83 -2.31 18.73 -19.49
CA ALA A 83 -3.62 19.27 -19.87
C ALA A 83 -3.69 20.78 -19.65
N ALA A 84 -3.15 21.29 -18.54
CA ALA A 84 -3.09 22.73 -18.28
C ALA A 84 -2.21 23.46 -19.30
N ALA A 85 -1.03 22.90 -19.64
CA ALA A 85 -0.15 23.43 -20.66
C ALA A 85 -0.83 23.48 -22.05
N THR A 86 -1.57 22.41 -22.40
CA THR A 86 -2.39 22.38 -23.62
C THR A 86 -3.50 23.43 -23.57
N GLY A 87 -4.11 23.64 -22.40
CA GLY A 87 -5.08 24.70 -22.15
C GLY A 87 -4.53 26.09 -22.45
N PHE A 88 -3.29 26.39 -22.07
CA PHE A 88 -2.63 27.66 -22.43
C PHE A 88 -2.42 27.79 -23.94
N VAL A 89 -1.99 26.72 -24.61
CA VAL A 89 -1.79 26.72 -26.07
C VAL A 89 -3.11 26.95 -26.83
N LEU A 90 -4.20 26.34 -26.35
CA LEU A 90 -5.53 26.45 -26.95
C LEU A 90 -6.34 27.64 -26.43
N MET A 91 -5.79 28.46 -25.51
CA MET A 91 -6.51 29.53 -24.82
C MET A 91 -7.84 29.06 -24.19
N ASN A 92 -7.86 27.84 -23.67
CA ASN A 92 -9.04 27.19 -23.10
C ASN A 92 -8.96 27.18 -21.56
N ASN A 93 -9.72 28.09 -20.93
CA ASN A 93 -9.77 28.21 -19.47
C ASN A 93 -10.25 26.93 -18.77
N GLY A 94 -11.16 26.16 -19.37
CA GLY A 94 -11.64 24.90 -18.81
C GLY A 94 -10.51 23.87 -18.67
N LEU A 95 -9.65 23.76 -19.69
CA LEU A 95 -8.48 22.87 -19.65
C LEU A 95 -7.41 23.36 -18.66
N ILE A 96 -7.21 24.67 -18.55
CA ILE A 96 -6.27 25.25 -17.57
C ILE A 96 -6.74 24.95 -16.15
N ILE A 97 -8.01 25.20 -15.84
CA ILE A 97 -8.58 25.01 -14.50
C ILE A 97 -8.60 23.52 -14.13
N SER A 98 -9.15 22.67 -15.00
CA SER A 98 -9.22 21.23 -14.73
C SER A 98 -7.84 20.59 -14.65
N GLY A 99 -6.92 20.93 -15.57
CA GLY A 99 -5.56 20.41 -15.58
C GLY A 99 -4.75 20.82 -14.34
N SER A 100 -4.83 22.09 -13.93
CA SER A 100 -4.14 22.56 -12.73
C SER A 100 -4.68 21.92 -11.44
N LEU A 101 -6.00 21.71 -11.35
CA LEU A 101 -6.63 21.03 -10.21
C LEU A 101 -6.18 19.56 -10.12
N VAL A 102 -6.21 18.83 -11.23
CA VAL A 102 -5.72 17.44 -11.29
C VAL A 102 -4.22 17.38 -10.99
N GLY A 103 -3.43 18.30 -11.54
CA GLY A 103 -1.99 18.42 -11.33
C GLY A 103 -1.63 18.62 -9.86
N ALA A 104 -2.28 19.58 -9.19
CA ALA A 104 -2.04 19.87 -7.78
C ALA A 104 -2.49 18.69 -6.88
N SER A 105 -3.68 18.13 -7.13
CA SER A 105 -4.20 17.01 -6.35
C SER A 105 -3.28 15.78 -6.43
N GLY A 106 -2.74 15.48 -7.61
CA GLY A 106 -1.81 14.36 -7.77
C GLY A 106 -0.52 14.53 -6.98
N ILE A 107 0.08 15.74 -6.96
CA ILE A 107 1.29 16.03 -6.18
C ILE A 107 1.02 15.90 -4.68
N ILE A 108 -0.07 16.47 -4.20
CA ILE A 108 -0.46 16.40 -2.78
C ILE A 108 -0.66 14.93 -2.37
N LEU A 109 -1.38 14.16 -3.19
CA LEU A 109 -1.61 12.74 -2.93
C LEU A 109 -0.29 11.96 -2.88
N SER A 110 0.61 12.17 -3.86
CA SER A 110 1.95 11.57 -3.85
C SER A 110 2.72 11.89 -2.57
N GLN A 111 2.66 13.14 -2.08
CA GLN A 111 3.33 13.54 -0.84
C GLN A 111 2.75 12.87 0.40
N ILE A 112 1.41 12.79 0.50
CA ILE A 112 0.73 12.11 1.61
C ILE A 112 1.11 10.63 1.64
N MET A 113 1.13 9.96 0.48
CA MET A 113 1.55 8.56 0.39
C MET A 113 3.02 8.36 0.76
N CYS A 114 3.91 9.22 0.27
CA CYS A 114 5.32 9.23 0.65
C CYS A 114 5.50 9.35 2.16
N LYS A 115 4.79 10.29 2.79
CA LYS A 115 4.81 10.48 4.25
C LYS A 115 4.27 9.24 4.99
N ALA A 116 3.18 8.65 4.51
CA ALA A 116 2.60 7.44 5.09
C ALA A 116 3.50 6.19 4.96
N MET A 117 4.42 6.18 3.99
CA MET A 117 5.44 5.13 3.82
C MET A 117 6.78 5.48 4.49
N ASN A 118 6.88 6.62 5.18
CA ASN A 118 8.13 7.22 5.67
C ASN A 118 9.27 7.27 4.63
N ARG A 119 8.94 7.61 3.39
CA ARG A 119 9.91 7.73 2.28
C ARG A 119 9.71 9.05 1.55
N SER A 120 10.81 9.74 1.23
CA SER A 120 10.72 10.98 0.44
C SER A 120 10.39 10.70 -1.03
N LEU A 121 9.76 11.65 -1.72
CA LEU A 121 9.48 11.55 -3.16
C LEU A 121 10.77 11.36 -3.98
N GLY A 122 11.88 11.99 -3.55
CA GLY A 122 13.19 11.80 -4.14
C GLY A 122 13.70 10.37 -3.97
N THR A 123 13.54 9.78 -2.79
CA THR A 123 13.90 8.38 -2.52
C THR A 123 13.06 7.40 -3.35
N VAL A 124 11.79 7.72 -3.62
CA VAL A 124 10.93 6.87 -4.47
C VAL A 124 11.33 6.96 -5.94
N LEU A 125 11.63 8.16 -6.45
CA LEU A 125 11.97 8.38 -7.86
C LEU A 125 13.42 8.02 -8.21
N PHE A 126 14.34 8.19 -7.26
CA PHE A 126 15.78 8.04 -7.48
C PHE A 126 16.46 7.02 -6.56
N GLY A 127 15.78 6.49 -5.54
CA GLY A 127 16.39 5.57 -4.56
C GLY A 127 16.89 4.26 -5.18
N GLY A 128 16.26 3.77 -6.25
CA GLY A 128 16.79 2.64 -7.02
C GLY A 128 18.10 2.93 -7.76
N ALA A 129 18.64 4.16 -7.72
CA ALA A 129 19.93 4.53 -8.30
C ALA A 129 20.99 4.89 -7.23
N MET A 130 20.63 4.89 -5.94
CA MET A 130 21.48 5.35 -4.83
C MET A 130 21.62 4.33 -3.70
N VAL A 131 20.97 3.17 -3.79
CA VAL A 131 21.22 2.05 -2.87
C VAL A 131 22.37 1.23 -3.45
N SER A 132 23.56 1.41 -2.90
CA SER A 132 24.65 0.44 -3.03
C SER A 132 24.16 -0.91 -2.49
N GLU A 133 24.57 -2.01 -3.14
CA GLU A 133 24.21 -3.40 -2.82
C GLU A 133 24.56 -3.85 -1.37
N GLU A 134 25.15 -2.97 -0.56
CA GLU A 134 25.73 -3.29 0.75
C GLU A 134 24.71 -3.35 1.92
N GLN A 135 23.42 -3.07 1.68
CA GLN A 135 22.37 -3.19 2.72
C GLN A 135 21.33 -4.30 2.45
N MET A 136 21.67 -5.30 1.64
CA MET A 136 21.00 -6.61 1.68
C MET A 136 21.72 -7.54 2.66
N ALA A 137 21.89 -7.08 3.91
CA ALA A 137 22.37 -7.95 4.98
C ALA A 137 21.24 -8.90 5.39
N SER A 138 21.41 -10.18 5.05
CA SER A 138 20.78 -11.38 5.64
C SER A 138 19.41 -11.18 6.29
N ILE A 139 18.34 -11.25 5.48
CA ILE A 139 16.97 -11.37 5.99
C ILE A 139 16.83 -12.76 6.62
N PRO A 140 16.66 -12.93 7.94
CA PRO A 140 16.46 -14.23 8.57
C PRO A 140 15.02 -14.65 8.28
N GLY A 141 14.80 -15.33 7.15
CA GLY A 141 13.45 -15.62 6.66
C GLY A 141 12.77 -16.82 7.31
N LYS A 142 13.50 -17.70 8.01
CA LYS A 142 12.95 -18.91 8.63
C LYS A 142 13.32 -19.07 10.11
N GLU A 143 14.58 -18.84 10.49
CA GLU A 143 15.02 -18.91 11.90
C GLU A 143 14.29 -17.91 12.83
N PHE A 144 13.86 -16.76 12.29
CA PHE A 144 13.20 -15.73 13.08
C PHE A 144 11.90 -16.21 13.75
N TYR A 145 11.18 -17.14 13.11
CA TYR A 145 9.88 -17.62 13.56
C TYR A 145 9.92 -18.98 14.27
N GLU A 146 11.09 -19.66 14.32
CA GLU A 146 11.18 -21.03 14.79
C GLU A 146 10.68 -21.18 16.24
N GLY A 147 9.66 -22.03 16.43
CA GLY A 147 9.09 -22.38 17.73
C GLY A 147 8.29 -21.29 18.45
N LYS A 148 8.10 -20.11 17.84
CA LYS A 148 7.48 -18.94 18.51
C LYS A 148 6.09 -18.59 17.99
N VAL A 149 5.67 -19.16 16.86
CA VAL A 149 4.38 -18.84 16.24
C VAL A 149 3.28 -19.71 16.83
N LYS A 150 2.24 -19.07 17.37
CA LYS A 150 1.03 -19.72 17.88
C LYS A 150 -0.01 -19.78 16.75
N SER A 151 -0.51 -20.97 16.41
CA SER A 151 -1.60 -21.15 15.44
C SER A 151 -2.90 -21.48 16.15
N CYS A 152 -4.03 -21.02 15.59
CA CYS A 152 -5.38 -21.29 16.10
C CYS A 152 -6.32 -21.75 14.98
N GLY A 153 -7.42 -22.40 15.36
CA GLY A 153 -8.53 -22.76 14.46
C GLY A 153 -9.65 -21.70 14.43
N ALA A 154 -10.58 -21.82 13.49
CA ALA A 154 -11.70 -20.87 13.38
C ALA A 154 -12.64 -20.94 14.60
N GLU A 155 -12.82 -22.13 15.17
CA GLU A 155 -13.64 -22.39 16.35
C GLU A 155 -13.05 -21.75 17.60
N GLU A 156 -11.72 -21.82 17.77
CA GLU A 156 -11.01 -21.15 18.86
C GLU A 156 -11.16 -19.62 18.77
N VAL A 157 -11.07 -19.09 17.56
CA VAL A 157 -11.29 -17.66 17.32
C VAL A 157 -12.74 -17.27 17.63
N ALA A 158 -13.72 -18.08 17.24
CA ALA A 158 -15.12 -17.81 17.54
C ALA A 158 -15.38 -17.75 19.06
N MET A 159 -14.79 -18.66 19.84
CA MET A 159 -14.87 -18.63 21.32
C MET A 159 -14.23 -17.38 21.94
N LEU A 160 -13.15 -16.87 21.35
CA LEU A 160 -12.55 -15.60 21.78
C LEU A 160 -13.48 -14.41 21.52
N MET A 161 -14.23 -14.45 20.42
CA MET A 161 -15.18 -13.38 20.04
C MET A 161 -16.42 -13.36 20.94
N GLU A 162 -16.86 -14.51 21.48
CA GLU A 162 -18.05 -14.59 22.33
C GLU A 162 -17.96 -13.69 23.57
N ASN A 163 -16.76 -13.53 24.13
CA ASN A 163 -16.50 -12.71 25.31
C ASN A 163 -15.93 -11.33 24.99
N ALA A 164 -15.78 -10.99 23.70
CA ALA A 164 -15.24 -9.71 23.28
C ALA A 164 -16.33 -8.64 23.32
N GLN A 165 -16.02 -7.47 23.88
CA GLN A 165 -16.89 -6.29 23.82
C GLN A 165 -16.54 -5.40 22.63
N LYS A 166 -15.26 -5.40 22.24
CA LYS A 166 -14.75 -4.56 21.16
C LYS A 166 -13.83 -5.32 20.22
N VAL A 167 -14.18 -5.30 18.93
CA VAL A 167 -13.43 -5.97 17.86
C VAL A 167 -13.00 -4.95 16.82
N VAL A 168 -11.72 -4.95 16.47
CA VAL A 168 -11.19 -4.10 15.39
C VAL A 168 -10.70 -4.96 14.24
N ILE A 169 -11.18 -4.66 13.04
CA ILE A 169 -10.76 -5.34 11.81
C ILE A 169 -9.75 -4.45 11.09
N ALA A 170 -8.53 -4.95 10.90
CA ALA A 170 -7.45 -4.27 10.17
C ALA A 170 -7.26 -4.92 8.78
N PRO A 171 -7.97 -4.45 7.74
CA PRO A 171 -7.88 -5.01 6.39
C PRO A 171 -6.56 -4.65 5.68
N GLY A 172 -6.06 -5.60 4.90
CA GLY A 172 -4.90 -5.44 4.04
C GLY A 172 -5.11 -5.99 2.65
N TYR A 173 -4.04 -6.04 1.86
CA TYR A 173 -4.11 -6.49 0.46
C TYR A 173 -4.61 -7.94 0.31
N GLY A 174 -4.37 -8.81 1.30
CA GLY A 174 -4.87 -10.19 1.24
C GLY A 174 -6.40 -10.29 1.18
N LEU A 175 -7.13 -9.36 1.79
CA LEU A 175 -8.59 -9.27 1.69
C LEU A 175 -9.04 -9.00 0.25
N ALA A 176 -8.37 -8.07 -0.43
CA ALA A 176 -8.62 -7.74 -1.83
C ALA A 176 -8.33 -8.92 -2.77
N VAL A 177 -7.21 -9.63 -2.56
CA VAL A 177 -6.83 -10.78 -3.39
C VAL A 177 -7.84 -11.93 -3.26
N ALA A 178 -8.34 -12.16 -2.05
CA ALA A 178 -9.32 -13.22 -1.79
C ALA A 178 -10.76 -12.82 -2.15
N GLN A 179 -11.02 -11.54 -2.47
CA GLN A 179 -12.37 -11.01 -2.68
C GLN A 179 -13.28 -11.33 -1.49
N ALA A 180 -12.78 -11.06 -0.28
CA ALA A 180 -13.40 -11.44 0.97
C ALA A 180 -14.22 -10.31 1.63
N GLN A 181 -14.31 -9.13 1.02
CA GLN A 181 -14.94 -7.93 1.59
C GLN A 181 -16.38 -8.16 2.06
N HIS A 182 -17.20 -8.87 1.27
CA HIS A 182 -18.59 -9.16 1.64
C HIS A 182 -18.69 -10.12 2.84
N VAL A 183 -17.80 -11.12 2.92
CA VAL A 183 -17.79 -12.07 4.05
C VAL A 183 -17.29 -11.38 5.31
N THR A 184 -16.34 -10.44 5.18
CA THR A 184 -15.91 -9.60 6.31
C THR A 184 -17.06 -8.74 6.83
N GLN A 185 -17.88 -8.16 5.94
CA GLN A 185 -19.06 -7.39 6.36
C GLN A 185 -20.11 -8.29 7.02
N GLU A 186 -20.36 -9.48 6.47
CA GLU A 186 -21.26 -10.47 7.08
C GLU A 186 -20.82 -10.85 8.50
N LEU A 187 -19.52 -11.07 8.72
CA LEU A 187 -18.95 -11.30 10.05
C LEU A 187 -19.16 -10.10 10.97
N ALA A 188 -18.90 -8.88 10.50
CA ALA A 188 -19.10 -7.66 11.29
C ALA A 188 -20.56 -7.51 11.72
N ASP A 189 -21.51 -7.69 10.81
CA ASP A 189 -22.95 -7.61 11.10
C ASP A 189 -23.41 -8.68 12.11
N LEU A 190 -22.82 -9.88 12.04
CA LEU A 190 -23.10 -10.96 12.98
C LEU A 190 -22.62 -10.63 14.40
N LEU A 191 -21.41 -10.08 14.52
CA LEU A 191 -20.82 -9.65 15.80
C LEU A 191 -21.62 -8.48 16.39
N GLU A 192 -22.02 -7.51 15.58
CA GLU A 192 -22.83 -6.37 16.02
C GLU A 192 -24.22 -6.79 16.51
N LYS A 193 -24.85 -7.78 15.87
CA LYS A 193 -26.12 -8.35 16.35
C LYS A 193 -26.00 -8.97 17.74
N ARG A 194 -24.80 -9.40 18.14
CA ARG A 194 -24.48 -9.88 19.49
C ARG A 194 -24.10 -8.76 20.47
N GLY A 195 -24.13 -7.50 20.03
CA GLY A 195 -23.84 -6.33 20.85
C GLY A 195 -22.37 -5.96 20.95
N ILE A 196 -21.52 -6.50 20.08
CA ILE A 196 -20.08 -6.23 20.03
C ILE A 196 -19.82 -4.95 19.21
N ASP A 197 -18.98 -4.03 19.71
CA ASP A 197 -18.55 -2.84 18.98
C ASP A 197 -17.50 -3.23 17.92
N VAL A 198 -17.87 -3.17 16.64
CA VAL A 198 -16.98 -3.53 15.52
C VAL A 198 -16.56 -2.29 14.74
N LYS A 199 -15.25 -2.10 14.60
CA LYS A 199 -14.66 -0.99 13.83
C LYS A 199 -13.65 -1.50 12.81
N PHE A 200 -13.50 -0.77 11.70
CA PHE A 200 -12.50 -1.04 10.68
C PHE A 200 -11.35 -0.04 10.79
N ALA A 201 -10.14 -0.54 11.00
CA ALA A 201 -8.92 0.26 11.10
C ALA A 201 -8.26 0.40 9.73
N ILE A 202 -8.34 1.58 9.12
CA ILE A 202 -7.83 1.83 7.78
C ILE A 202 -6.44 2.46 7.84
N HIS A 203 -5.44 1.73 7.34
CA HIS A 203 -4.11 2.28 7.11
C HIS A 203 -4.06 3.04 5.76
N PRO A 204 -3.49 4.26 5.68
CA PRO A 204 -3.51 5.08 4.45
C PRO A 204 -2.92 4.40 3.21
N VAL A 205 -1.95 3.50 3.41
CA VAL A 205 -1.29 2.72 2.35
C VAL A 205 -1.62 1.22 2.36
N ALA A 206 -2.72 0.82 3.02
CA ALA A 206 -3.21 -0.55 2.91
C ALA A 206 -3.63 -0.86 1.44
N GLY A 207 -3.09 -1.95 0.88
CA GLY A 207 -3.42 -2.42 -0.46
C GLY A 207 -2.39 -2.04 -1.53
N ARG A 208 -2.90 -1.61 -2.70
CA ARG A 208 -2.10 -1.27 -3.90
C ARG A 208 -2.47 0.07 -4.54
N MET A 209 -3.38 0.81 -3.93
CA MET A 209 -3.74 2.16 -4.37
C MET A 209 -4.20 2.97 -3.16
N PRO A 210 -4.12 4.30 -3.19
CA PRO A 210 -4.73 5.15 -2.16
C PRO A 210 -6.21 4.85 -2.02
N GLY A 211 -6.69 4.70 -0.78
CA GLY A 211 -8.09 4.42 -0.50
C GLY A 211 -8.57 3.05 -1.00
N HIS A 212 -7.66 2.10 -1.32
CA HIS A 212 -8.03 0.78 -1.83
C HIS A 212 -9.03 0.10 -0.89
N MET A 213 -8.73 0.08 0.42
CA MET A 213 -9.61 -0.56 1.40
C MET A 213 -10.94 0.18 1.55
N ASN A 214 -10.95 1.52 1.54
CA ASN A 214 -12.17 2.30 1.65
C ASN A 214 -13.14 1.97 0.50
N VAL A 215 -12.63 1.88 -0.74
CA VAL A 215 -13.47 1.55 -1.91
C VAL A 215 -14.01 0.12 -1.84
N LEU A 216 -13.18 -0.87 -1.48
CA LEU A 216 -13.63 -2.26 -1.37
C LEU A 216 -14.65 -2.47 -0.24
N LEU A 217 -14.47 -1.79 0.89
CA LEU A 217 -15.42 -1.87 1.99
C LEU A 217 -16.72 -1.11 1.67
N ALA A 218 -16.65 0.01 0.95
CA ALA A 218 -17.83 0.69 0.43
C ALA A 218 -18.61 -0.18 -0.58
N GLU A 219 -17.92 -0.96 -1.43
CA GLU A 219 -18.54 -1.94 -2.32
C GLU A 219 -19.24 -3.06 -1.54
N ALA A 220 -18.71 -3.43 -0.37
CA ALA A 220 -19.35 -4.36 0.56
C ALA A 220 -20.42 -3.70 1.44
N GLU A 221 -20.80 -2.44 1.17
CA GLU A 221 -21.81 -1.67 1.92
C GLU A 221 -21.47 -1.46 3.41
N VAL A 222 -20.18 -1.46 3.76
CA VAL A 222 -19.74 -1.15 5.12
C VAL A 222 -20.04 0.33 5.43
N PRO A 223 -20.74 0.63 6.54
CA PRO A 223 -21.02 2.00 6.95
C PRO A 223 -19.76 2.84 7.16
N TYR A 224 -19.73 4.06 6.59
CA TYR A 224 -18.54 4.93 6.62
C TYR A 224 -18.12 5.36 8.03
N ASP A 225 -19.05 5.45 8.96
CA ASP A 225 -18.81 5.76 10.37
C ASP A 225 -17.99 4.67 11.09
N LYS A 226 -17.97 3.45 10.55
CA LYS A 226 -17.14 2.35 11.05
C LYS A 226 -15.74 2.32 10.43
N LEU A 227 -15.51 3.05 9.35
CA LEU A 227 -14.22 3.16 8.67
C LEU A 227 -13.38 4.23 9.38
N ILE A 228 -12.58 3.81 10.36
CA ILE A 228 -11.76 4.72 11.15
C ILE A 228 -10.34 4.76 10.60
N GLU A 229 -9.88 5.97 10.26
CA GLU A 229 -8.50 6.21 9.83
C GLU A 229 -7.50 5.93 10.97
N MET A 230 -6.30 5.47 10.60
CA MET A 230 -5.22 5.06 11.50
C MET A 230 -4.98 6.02 12.68
N ASP A 231 -4.91 7.33 12.42
CA ASP A 231 -4.60 8.33 13.46
C ASP A 231 -5.67 8.39 14.56
N ASN A 232 -6.92 8.09 14.21
CA ASN A 232 -8.05 8.12 15.14
C ASN A 232 -8.26 6.80 15.86
N ILE A 233 -7.98 5.65 15.20
CA ILE A 233 -8.18 4.32 15.80
C ILE A 233 -6.99 3.89 16.68
N ASN A 234 -5.78 4.40 16.43
CA ASN A 234 -4.57 3.99 17.16
C ASN A 234 -4.67 4.13 18.70
N PRO A 235 -5.21 5.24 19.25
CA PRO A 235 -5.42 5.38 20.69
C PRO A 235 -6.36 4.32 21.29
N GLU A 236 -7.27 3.76 20.49
CA GLU A 236 -8.30 2.83 20.93
C GLU A 236 -7.81 1.39 21.08
N PHE A 237 -6.70 0.98 20.45
CA PHE A 237 -6.22 -0.41 20.45
C PHE A 237 -5.95 -0.97 21.85
N SER A 238 -5.52 -0.13 22.80
CA SER A 238 -5.29 -0.55 24.19
C SER A 238 -6.56 -0.99 24.93
N GLN A 239 -7.73 -0.63 24.40
CA GLN A 239 -9.05 -0.99 24.93
C GLN A 239 -9.77 -2.01 24.02
N THR A 240 -9.09 -2.52 23.00
CA THR A 240 -9.66 -3.50 22.07
C THR A 240 -9.39 -4.92 22.57
N ASP A 241 -10.45 -5.72 22.69
CA ASP A 241 -10.34 -7.11 23.13
C ASP A 241 -9.70 -7.98 22.05
N VAL A 242 -10.21 -7.88 20.82
CA VAL A 242 -9.71 -8.69 19.70
C VAL A 242 -9.50 -7.85 18.45
N THR A 243 -8.32 -7.94 17.86
CA THR A 243 -8.03 -7.32 16.56
C THR A 243 -7.81 -8.38 15.49
N ILE A 244 -8.59 -8.34 14.42
CA ILE A 244 -8.47 -9.25 13.27
C ILE A 244 -7.65 -8.56 12.18
N VAL A 245 -6.42 -9.01 11.95
CA VAL A 245 -5.54 -8.56 10.89
C VAL A 245 -5.81 -9.40 9.63
N LEU A 246 -6.49 -8.82 8.65
CA LEU A 246 -6.94 -9.52 7.43
C LEU A 246 -5.98 -9.29 6.26
N GLY A 247 -4.98 -10.14 6.13
CA GLY A 247 -4.06 -10.08 4.99
C GLY A 247 -3.22 -8.80 4.93
N ALA A 248 -3.04 -8.12 6.06
CA ALA A 248 -2.08 -7.06 6.27
C ALA A 248 -0.76 -7.64 6.83
N ASN A 249 0.36 -7.00 6.50
CA ASN A 249 1.67 -7.41 7.00
C ASN A 249 2.52 -6.18 7.37
N ASP A 250 3.01 -5.43 6.39
CA ASP A 250 3.93 -4.31 6.65
C ASP A 250 3.25 -3.18 7.48
N VAL A 251 1.97 -2.91 7.24
CA VAL A 251 1.18 -1.85 7.91
C VAL A 251 0.84 -2.15 9.39
N VAL A 252 1.15 -3.35 9.86
CA VAL A 252 0.95 -3.80 11.24
C VAL A 252 2.25 -4.31 11.87
N ASN A 253 3.41 -4.05 11.25
CA ASN A 253 4.68 -4.61 11.70
C ASN A 253 5.37 -3.71 12.75
N PRO A 254 5.49 -4.14 14.02
CA PRO A 254 6.08 -3.32 15.10
C PRO A 254 7.54 -2.92 14.85
N ALA A 255 8.25 -3.63 13.96
CA ALA A 255 9.60 -3.27 13.55
C ALA A 255 9.72 -1.84 12.99
N ALA A 256 8.62 -1.27 12.48
CA ALA A 256 8.59 0.13 12.06
C ALA A 256 8.80 1.13 13.22
N ARG A 257 8.40 0.75 14.45
CA ARG A 257 8.52 1.55 15.66
C ARG A 257 9.76 1.18 16.47
N ASP A 258 10.04 -0.11 16.58
CA ASP A 258 10.95 -0.65 17.59
C ASP A 258 12.37 -0.96 17.05
N ASP A 259 12.54 -1.11 15.74
CA ASP A 259 13.81 -1.52 15.12
C ASP A 259 14.36 -0.46 14.16
N ALA A 260 15.37 0.28 14.60
CA ALA A 260 16.04 1.31 13.81
C ALA A 260 16.80 0.76 12.57
N SER A 261 17.08 -0.54 12.53
CA SER A 261 17.72 -1.19 11.38
C SER A 261 16.72 -1.64 10.31
N SER A 262 15.41 -1.61 10.62
CA SER A 262 14.37 -2.04 9.72
C SER A 262 14.21 -1.08 8.53
N PRO A 263 14.04 -1.59 7.28
CA PRO A 263 13.76 -0.77 6.11
C PRO A 263 12.47 0.06 6.20
N ILE A 264 11.57 -0.30 7.13
CA ILE A 264 10.30 0.40 7.37
C ILE A 264 10.34 1.24 8.66
N TYR A 265 11.53 1.45 9.26
CA TYR A 265 11.65 2.25 10.49
C TYR A 265 11.09 3.66 10.28
N GLY A 266 10.28 4.13 11.24
CA GLY A 266 9.57 5.41 11.23
C GLY A 266 8.32 5.44 10.35
N MET A 267 7.94 4.34 9.68
CA MET A 267 6.64 4.21 9.02
C MET A 267 5.53 4.22 10.09
N PRO A 268 4.53 5.12 9.99
CA PRO A 268 3.33 5.01 10.81
C PRO A 268 2.69 3.64 10.56
N ILE A 269 2.28 2.95 11.62
CA ILE A 269 1.62 1.64 11.56
C ILE A 269 0.35 1.66 12.40
N LEU A 270 -0.50 0.66 12.18
CA LEU A 270 -1.58 0.35 13.12
C LEU A 270 -0.97 -0.35 14.34
N ASP A 271 -1.18 0.21 15.54
CA ASP A 271 -0.69 -0.32 16.82
C ASP A 271 -1.52 -1.54 17.29
N VAL A 272 -1.78 -2.49 16.38
CA VAL A 272 -2.59 -3.68 16.64
C VAL A 272 -1.98 -4.55 17.75
N ASP A 273 -0.66 -4.49 17.92
CA ASP A 273 0.09 -5.19 18.97
C ASP A 273 -0.35 -4.80 20.39
N LYS A 274 -0.97 -3.63 20.56
CA LYS A 274 -1.51 -3.16 21.85
C LYS A 274 -2.86 -3.76 22.22
N SER A 275 -3.50 -4.49 21.31
CA SER A 275 -4.79 -5.16 21.58
C SER A 275 -4.60 -6.33 22.54
N ARG A 276 -5.66 -6.70 23.27
CA ARG A 276 -5.58 -7.84 24.20
C ARG A 276 -5.30 -9.16 23.47
N THR A 277 -5.88 -9.37 22.29
CA THR A 277 -5.57 -10.50 21.42
C THR A 277 -5.58 -10.06 19.96
N VAL A 278 -4.61 -10.55 19.18
CA VAL A 278 -4.46 -10.25 17.76
C VAL A 278 -4.57 -11.54 16.98
N ILE A 279 -5.40 -11.55 15.94
CA ILE A 279 -5.65 -12.72 15.10
C ILE A 279 -5.23 -12.36 13.69
N VAL A 280 -4.21 -13.03 13.19
CA VAL A 280 -3.64 -12.74 11.88
C VAL A 280 -4.08 -13.80 10.88
N ILE A 281 -4.88 -13.38 9.90
CA ILE A 281 -5.36 -14.25 8.81
C ILE A 281 -4.44 -14.11 7.59
N LYS A 282 -3.71 -15.17 7.28
CA LYS A 282 -2.83 -15.24 6.10
C LYS A 282 -2.57 -16.68 5.65
N ARG A 283 -2.16 -16.87 4.39
CA ARG A 283 -1.92 -18.22 3.81
C ARG A 283 -0.66 -18.92 4.33
N SER A 284 0.37 -18.18 4.71
CA SER A 284 1.69 -18.71 5.08
C SER A 284 2.47 -17.66 5.87
N LEU A 285 3.68 -17.97 6.37
CA LEU A 285 4.60 -16.99 6.97
C LEU A 285 5.35 -16.09 5.97
N SER A 286 4.94 -16.09 4.69
CA SER A 286 5.58 -15.27 3.65
C SER A 286 5.60 -13.78 4.03
N PRO A 287 6.69 -13.06 3.68
CA PRO A 287 6.81 -11.64 3.97
C PRO A 287 5.84 -10.80 3.12
N GLY A 288 5.67 -9.55 3.54
CA GLY A 288 4.87 -8.56 2.84
C GLY A 288 5.64 -7.95 1.67
N PHE A 289 5.33 -6.69 1.39
CA PHE A 289 5.90 -5.97 0.27
C PHE A 289 7.33 -5.50 0.54
N ALA A 290 7.64 -5.17 1.79
CA ALA A 290 8.99 -4.82 2.24
C ALA A 290 9.95 -6.02 2.30
N GLY A 291 9.46 -7.26 2.17
CA GLY A 291 10.30 -8.45 2.17
C GLY A 291 10.89 -8.85 3.53
N ILE A 292 10.48 -8.19 4.61
CA ILE A 292 11.00 -8.43 5.97
C ILE A 292 10.09 -9.34 6.80
N PRO A 293 10.62 -10.04 7.82
CA PRO A 293 9.80 -10.71 8.81
C PRO A 293 9.02 -9.70 9.67
N ASN A 294 7.91 -10.15 10.27
CA ASN A 294 7.04 -9.36 11.10
C ASN A 294 7.08 -9.86 12.54
N GLN A 295 7.51 -8.99 13.45
CA GLN A 295 7.60 -9.26 14.88
C GLN A 295 6.23 -9.57 15.52
N LEU A 296 5.14 -9.02 14.98
CA LEU A 296 3.79 -9.26 15.49
C LEU A 296 3.45 -10.76 15.55
N PHE A 297 3.90 -11.55 14.57
CA PHE A 297 3.51 -12.97 14.45
C PHE A 297 4.08 -13.86 15.55
N ILE A 298 5.06 -13.36 16.31
CA ILE A 298 5.68 -14.06 17.44
C ILE A 298 5.34 -13.43 18.78
N ASN A 299 4.49 -12.38 18.80
CA ASN A 299 4.04 -11.76 20.04
C ASN A 299 3.15 -12.72 20.83
N ASP A 300 3.18 -12.59 22.16
CA ASP A 300 2.45 -13.51 23.03
C ASP A 300 0.93 -13.44 22.88
N ASN A 301 0.41 -12.26 22.58
CA ASN A 301 -1.01 -11.98 22.33
C ASN A 301 -1.42 -12.21 20.86
N SER A 302 -0.53 -12.68 19.98
CA SER A 302 -0.83 -12.92 18.58
C SER A 302 -1.08 -14.40 18.28
N LEU A 303 -2.16 -14.67 17.55
CA LEU A 303 -2.55 -15.98 17.06
C LEU A 303 -2.64 -15.95 15.54
N MET A 304 -2.07 -16.98 14.90
CA MET A 304 -2.09 -17.14 13.45
C MET A 304 -3.24 -18.05 13.04
N LEU A 305 -4.07 -17.58 12.12
CA LEU A 305 -5.13 -18.37 11.49
C LEU A 305 -4.76 -18.56 10.01
N PHE A 306 -4.25 -19.74 9.69
CA PHE A 306 -3.70 -20.01 8.36
C PHE A 306 -4.79 -20.41 7.37
N GLY A 307 -4.82 -19.75 6.20
CA GLY A 307 -5.69 -20.13 5.10
C GLY A 307 -5.91 -19.00 4.11
N ASP A 308 -6.73 -19.27 3.09
CA ASP A 308 -7.27 -18.22 2.23
C ASP A 308 -8.24 -17.34 3.02
N ALA A 309 -8.14 -16.02 2.88
CA ALA A 309 -8.89 -15.10 3.73
C ALA A 309 -10.40 -15.30 3.59
N LYS A 310 -10.91 -15.59 2.38
CA LYS A 310 -12.34 -15.80 2.16
C LYS A 310 -12.82 -17.10 2.81
N ALA A 311 -12.08 -18.19 2.60
CA ALA A 311 -12.44 -19.49 3.18
C ALA A 311 -12.43 -19.45 4.71
N VAL A 312 -11.36 -18.90 5.30
CA VAL A 312 -11.23 -18.78 6.75
C VAL A 312 -12.32 -17.89 7.34
N LEU A 313 -12.66 -16.77 6.71
CA LEU A 313 -13.75 -15.91 7.17
C LEU A 313 -15.11 -16.61 7.08
N GLN A 314 -15.36 -17.42 6.05
CA GLN A 314 -16.59 -18.21 5.95
C GLN A 314 -16.69 -19.26 7.06
N ASP A 315 -15.59 -19.96 7.36
CA ASP A 315 -15.54 -20.91 8.46
C ASP A 315 -15.73 -20.22 9.81
N LEU A 316 -15.15 -19.03 9.98
CA LEU A 316 -15.35 -18.22 11.17
C LEU A 316 -16.80 -17.74 11.32
N VAL A 317 -17.44 -17.28 10.25
CA VAL A 317 -18.87 -16.91 10.26
C VAL A 317 -19.73 -18.08 10.69
N ARG A 318 -19.47 -19.29 10.16
CA ARG A 318 -20.18 -20.51 10.58
C ARG A 318 -19.98 -20.82 12.06
N ALA A 319 -18.73 -20.80 12.51
CA ALA A 319 -18.40 -21.06 13.91
C ALA A 319 -19.08 -20.04 14.85
N VAL A 320 -19.14 -18.76 14.49
CA VAL A 320 -19.84 -17.74 15.29
C VAL A 320 -21.37 -17.90 15.25
N ILE A 321 -21.96 -18.47 14.18
CA ILE A 321 -23.40 -18.77 14.15
C ILE A 321 -23.74 -19.98 15.04
N GLU A 322 -22.86 -20.97 15.10
CA GLU A 322 -23.07 -22.21 15.85
C GLU A 322 -22.90 -22.07 17.38
N LEU A 323 -22.27 -20.97 17.83
CA LEU A 323 -22.16 -20.56 19.24
C LEU A 323 -23.45 -19.91 19.76
#